data_AF-G2JB39-F1
#
_entry.id   AF-G2JB39-F1
#
_cell.length_a   1.000
_cell.length_b   1.000
_cell.length_c   1.000
_cell.angle_alpha   90.00
_cell.angle_beta   90.00
_cell.angle_gamma   90.00
#
_symmetry.space_group_name_H-M   'P 1'
#
loop_
_entity.id
_entity.type
_entity.pdbx_description
1 polymer ?
#
loop_
_entity_poly.entity_id
_entity_poly.type
_entity_poly.pdbx_seq_one_letter_code
_entity_poly.pdbx_strand_id
1 'polypeptide(L)'
;MNQWIDVSKELPPMGRPVLAVAKRYGGRDHWLCAALRRGNAEDWIWAVSNGELNDSSNFDDEGEYNITHWMLLPELPKRSEA
;
A
#
# COMPACT_ATOMS: atom_id res chain seq x y z
N MET A 1 7.05 4.07 17.22
CA MET A 1 5.97 4.94 16.71
C MET A 1 5.99 4.82 15.20
N ASN A 2 4.93 4.28 14.59
CA ASN A 2 4.86 4.21 13.14
C ASN A 2 4.46 5.59 12.62
N GLN A 3 5.43 6.34 12.11
CA GLN A 3 5.19 7.64 11.48
C GLN A 3 4.84 7.42 10.01
N TRP A 4 3.82 8.15 9.54
CA TRP A 4 3.48 8.22 8.13
C TRP A 4 4.59 8.94 7.36
N ILE A 5 5.03 8.32 6.27
CA ILE A 5 6.07 8.81 5.36
C ILE A 5 5.41 9.29 4.09
N ASP A 6 5.68 10.54 3.70
CA ASP A 6 5.23 11.13 2.44
C ASP A 6 5.99 10.51 1.26
N VAL A 7 5.27 10.02 0.24
CA VAL A 7 5.88 9.36 -0.93
C VAL A 7 6.81 10.28 -1.73
N SER A 8 6.62 11.59 -1.63
CA SER A 8 7.50 12.57 -2.29
C SER A 8 8.88 12.68 -1.63
N LYS A 9 9.00 12.22 -0.38
CA LYS A 9 10.26 12.19 0.37
C LYS A 9 10.96 10.85 0.23
N GLU A 10 10.21 9.77 0.39
CA GLU A 10 10.74 8.42 0.36
C GLU A 10 9.67 7.43 -0.10
N LEU A 11 10.04 6.56 -1.04
CA LEU A 11 9.20 5.45 -1.49
C LEU A 11 9.45 4.21 -0.64
N PRO A 12 8.43 3.37 -0.39
CA PRO A 12 8.63 2.11 0.31
C PRO A 12 9.52 1.15 -0.49
N PRO A 13 10.12 0.16 0.20
CA PRO A 13 10.87 -0.90 -0.46
C PRO A 13 10.02 -1.65 -1.51
N MET A 14 10.65 -1.98 -2.64
CA MET A 14 10.02 -2.79 -3.69
C MET A 14 9.59 -4.16 -3.13
N GLY A 15 8.40 -4.63 -3.49
CA GLY A 15 7.92 -5.95 -3.08
C GLY A 15 7.50 -6.07 -1.62
N ARG A 16 7.53 -4.98 -0.83
CA ARG A 16 7.08 -4.98 0.56
C ARG A 16 5.70 -4.32 0.71
N PRO A 17 4.69 -5.05 1.19
CA PRO A 17 3.40 -4.46 1.52
C PRO A 17 3.49 -3.43 2.65
N VAL A 18 2.75 -2.33 2.50
CA VAL A 18 2.68 -1.20 3.43
C VAL A 18 1.23 -0.81 3.70
N LEU A 19 0.97 -0.17 4.84
CA LEU A 19 -0.28 0.57 5.03
C LEU A 19 -0.12 1.92 4.33
N ALA A 20 -1.12 2.33 3.56
CA ALA A 20 -1.03 3.47 2.67
C ALA A 20 -2.29 4.33 2.70
N VAL A 21 -2.12 5.63 2.47
CA VAL A 21 -3.20 6.56 2.16
C VAL A 21 -3.26 6.74 0.65
N ALA A 22 -4.37 6.29 0.06
CA ALA A 22 -4.63 6.41 -1.37
C ALA A 22 -5.62 7.54 -1.64
N LYS A 23 -5.46 8.17 -2.80
CA LYS A 23 -6.38 9.13 -3.37
C LYS A 23 -6.79 8.67 -4.77
N ARG A 24 -8.09 8.75 -5.06
CA ARG A 24 -8.61 8.43 -6.39
C ARG A 24 -8.18 9.54 -7.34
N TYR A 25 -7.76 9.18 -8.54
CA TYR A 25 -7.54 10.16 -9.58
C TYR A 25 -8.82 11.00 -9.78
N GLY A 26 -8.69 12.34 -9.72
CA GLY A 26 -9.82 13.28 -9.78
C GLY A 26 -10.75 13.33 -8.54
N GLY A 27 -10.54 12.48 -7.55
CA GLY A 27 -11.30 12.47 -6.29
C GLY A 27 -10.77 13.46 -5.25
N ARG A 28 -11.62 13.85 -4.29
CA ARG A 28 -11.20 14.66 -3.12
C ARG A 28 -10.90 13.82 -1.88
N ASP A 29 -11.44 12.60 -1.84
CA ASP A 29 -11.38 11.77 -0.64
C ASP A 29 -10.11 10.92 -0.60
N HIS A 30 -9.57 10.79 0.61
CA HIS A 30 -8.47 9.90 0.92
C HIS A 30 -9.03 8.67 1.62
N TRP A 31 -8.49 7.49 1.32
CA TRP A 31 -8.83 6.27 2.06
C TRP A 31 -7.57 5.50 2.45
N LEU A 32 -7.71 4.69 3.50
CA LEU A 32 -6.68 3.79 3.97
C LEU A 32 -6.76 2.47 3.20
N CYS A 33 -5.63 1.95 2.76
CA CYS A 33 -5.52 0.67 2.09
C CYS A 33 -4.16 0.03 2.40
N ALA A 34 -4.00 -1.25 2.06
CA ALA A 34 -2.68 -1.84 1.94
C ALA A 34 -2.20 -1.68 0.49
N ALA A 35 -0.96 -1.24 0.31
CA ALA A 35 -0.37 -1.06 -1.01
C ALA A 35 0.98 -1.77 -1.10
N LEU A 36 1.38 -2.08 -2.33
CA LEU A 36 2.62 -2.73 -2.68
C LEU A 36 3.24 -1.97 -3.85
N ARG A 37 4.51 -1.62 -3.73
CA ARG A 37 5.30 -1.14 -4.87
C ARG A 37 5.78 -2.35 -5.67
N ARG A 38 5.38 -2.46 -6.93
CA ARG A 38 5.73 -3.57 -7.83
C ARG A 38 6.46 -3.02 -9.06
N GLY A 39 7.50 -3.71 -9.52
CA GLY A 39 8.17 -3.36 -10.78
C GLY A 39 7.34 -3.81 -11.98
N ASN A 40 7.36 -3.03 -13.06
CA ASN A 40 6.82 -3.43 -14.37
C ASN A 40 7.94 -3.32 -15.45
N ALA A 41 7.61 -3.52 -16.72
CA ALA A 41 8.60 -3.53 -17.81
C ALA A 41 9.28 -2.16 -18.07
N GLU A 42 8.68 -1.05 -17.66
CA GLU A 42 9.13 0.30 -18.00
C GLU A 42 9.45 1.20 -16.77
N ASP A 43 8.92 0.86 -15.58
CA ASP A 43 9.13 1.54 -14.30
C ASP A 43 8.57 0.70 -13.10
N TRP A 44 7.84 1.33 -12.19
CA TRP A 44 7.12 0.70 -11.10
C TRP A 44 5.69 1.25 -10.99
N ILE A 45 4.80 0.46 -10.39
CA ILE A 45 3.40 0.79 -10.18
C ILE A 45 3.00 0.55 -8.72
N TRP A 46 1.91 1.20 -8.33
CA TRP A 46 1.21 0.88 -7.09
C TRP A 46 0.19 -0.22 -7.35
N ALA A 47 0.28 -1.30 -6.57
CA ALA A 47 -0.77 -2.29 -6.48
C ALA A 47 -1.46 -2.16 -5.11
N VAL A 48 -2.79 -2.23 -5.05
CA VAL A 48 -3.60 -2.11 -3.83
C VAL A 48 -4.23 -3.45 -3.51
N SER A 49 -4.21 -3.84 -2.22
CA SER A 49 -4.78 -5.12 -1.80
C SER A 49 -6.30 -5.13 -1.88
N ASN A 50 -6.84 -6.21 -2.44
CA ASN A 50 -8.25 -6.58 -2.39
C ASN A 50 -8.50 -7.82 -1.49
N GLY A 51 -7.48 -8.28 -0.76
CA GLY A 51 -7.55 -9.54 -0.01
C GLY A 51 -6.47 -9.68 1.06
N GLU A 52 -5.91 -10.88 1.19
CA GLU A 52 -4.95 -11.19 2.25
C GLU A 52 -3.62 -10.44 2.06
N LEU A 53 -3.15 -9.80 3.13
CA LEU A 53 -2.00 -8.89 3.09
C LEU A 53 -0.64 -9.58 2.91
N ASN A 54 -0.55 -10.87 3.24
CA ASN A 54 0.68 -11.64 3.18
C ASN A 54 0.90 -12.29 1.81
N ASP A 55 -0.10 -12.22 0.92
CA ASP A 55 -0.02 -12.80 -0.40
C ASP A 55 0.02 -11.67 -1.45
N SER A 56 1.17 -11.56 -2.11
CA SER A 56 1.39 -10.55 -3.14
C SER A 56 0.45 -10.67 -4.35
N SER A 57 -0.17 -11.84 -4.61
CA SER A 57 -1.15 -11.97 -5.70
C SER A 57 -2.50 -11.33 -5.38
N ASN A 58 -2.78 -11.00 -4.12
CA ASN A 58 -3.99 -10.27 -3.72
C ASN A 58 -3.87 -8.76 -3.90
N PHE A 59 -2.74 -8.27 -4.42
CA PHE A 59 -2.51 -6.87 -4.75
C PHE A 59 -2.70 -6.66 -6.25
N ASP A 60 -3.69 -5.83 -6.56
CA ASP A 60 -4.14 -5.52 -7.91
C ASP A 60 -3.59 -4.16 -8.35
N ASP A 61 -3.07 -4.10 -9.57
CA ASP A 61 -2.60 -2.89 -10.22
C ASP A 61 -3.63 -2.31 -11.21
N GLU A 62 -4.84 -2.89 -11.28
CA GLU A 62 -5.99 -2.34 -11.97
C GLU A 62 -6.53 -1.10 -11.24
N GLY A 63 -5.94 0.05 -11.53
CA GLY A 63 -6.43 1.35 -11.08
C GLY A 63 -5.33 2.39 -10.94
N GLU A 64 -5.61 3.62 -11.37
CA GLU A 64 -4.74 4.76 -11.11
C GLU A 64 -4.91 5.23 -9.66
N TYR A 65 -4.23 4.54 -8.75
CA TYR A 65 -4.17 4.88 -7.33
C TYR A 65 -3.00 5.80 -7.04
N ASN A 66 -3.31 7.03 -6.59
CA ASN A 66 -2.29 7.96 -6.13
C ASN A 66 -2.05 7.76 -4.63
N ILE A 67 -1.07 6.94 -4.28
CA ILE A 67 -0.61 6.82 -2.88
C ILE A 67 0.12 8.10 -2.49
N THR A 68 -0.26 8.69 -1.35
CA THR A 68 0.34 9.94 -0.85
C THR A 68 1.23 9.72 0.36
N HIS A 69 0.86 8.79 1.24
CA HIS A 69 1.60 8.49 2.45
C HIS A 69 1.62 6.98 2.69
N TRP A 70 2.67 6.49 3.33
CA TRP A 70 2.79 5.09 3.70
C TRP A 70 3.43 4.91 5.08
N MET A 71 3.24 3.74 5.65
CA MET A 71 4.00 3.25 6.79
C MET A 71 4.10 1.73 6.72
N LEU A 72 5.05 1.13 7.42
CA LEU A 72 5.12 -0.33 7.51
C LEU A 72 3.80 -0.88 8.03
N LEU A 73 3.34 -1.99 7.43
CA LEU A 73 2.21 -2.73 7.98
C LEU A 73 2.54 -3.07 9.45
N PRO A 74 1.64 -2.75 10.39
CA PRO A 74 1.80 -3.21 11.75
C PRO A 74 1.77 -4.74 11.76
N GLU A 75 2.49 -5.36 12.71
CA GLU A 75 2.33 -6.79 12.94
C GLU A 75 0.85 -7.07 13.23
N LEU A 76 0.27 -7.99 12.46
CA LEU A 76 -1.10 -8.38 12.70
C LEU A 76 -1.21 -8.93 14.12
N PRO A 77 -2.21 -8.49 14.91
CA PRO A 77 -2.41 -9.04 16.23
C PRO A 77 -2.63 -10.54 16.09
N LYS A 78 -1.86 -11.33 16.85
CA LYS A 78 -2.15 -12.75 16.99
C LYS A 78 -3.53 -12.86 17.60
N ARG A 79 -4.45 -13.54 16.91
CA ARG A 79 -5.76 -13.84 17.47
C ARG A 79 -5.53 -14.57 18.78
N SER A 80 -5.98 -14.02 19.91
CA SER A 80 -6.09 -14.79 21.14
C SER A 80 -7.01 -15.96 20.83
N GLU A 81 -6.57 -17.19 21.06
CA GLU A 81 -7.49 -18.33 21.07
C GLU A 81 -8.60 -18.00 22.07
N ALA A 82 -9.84 -18.01 21.58
CA ALA A 82 -11.03 -17.69 22.36
C ALA A 82 -11.50 -18.91 23.16
#